data_AF-A0A2D6TWS7-F1
#
_entry.id   AF-A0A2D6TWS7-F1
#
_cell.length_a   1.000
_cell.length_b   1.000
_cell.length_c   1.000
_cell.angle_alpha   90.00
_cell.angle_beta   90.00
_cell.angle_gamma   90.00
#
_symmetry.space_group_name_H-M   'P 1'
#
loop_
_entity.id
_entity.type
_entity.pdbx_description
1 polymer ?
#
loop_
_entity_poly.entity_id
_entity_poly.type
_entity_poly.pdbx_seq_one_letter_code
_entity_poly.pdbx_strand_id
1 'polypeptide(L)'
;MENQFIGMTTEDFSYHEYETIRERLIKAVNSRLTEQDKTFLLSVKNVSPNWSIYDFERFPAIQWKLRNLQKLKTNNPEKHNQQYQDLKKLLNW
;
A
#
# COMPACT_ATOMS: atom_id res chain seq x y z
N MET A 1 2.13 -27.40 5.60
CA MET A 1 2.25 -26.57 4.38
C MET A 1 3.73 -26.37 4.14
N GLU A 2 4.35 -27.22 3.31
CA GLU A 2 5.78 -27.12 2.99
C GLU A 2 5.96 -26.33 1.68
N ASN A 3 6.58 -25.15 1.80
CA ASN A 3 7.61 -24.55 0.94
C ASN A 3 7.43 -24.59 -0.59
N GLN A 4 6.65 -23.64 -1.14
CA GLN A 4 6.49 -23.43 -2.59
C GLN A 4 7.72 -22.82 -3.31
N PHE A 5 8.81 -22.52 -2.60
CA PHE A 5 9.94 -21.75 -3.12
C PHE A 5 11.29 -22.49 -3.08
N ILE A 6 11.36 -23.69 -2.50
CA ILE A 6 12.59 -24.49 -2.47
C ILE A 6 12.92 -24.99 -3.88
N GLY A 7 14.15 -24.77 -4.34
CA GLY A 7 14.65 -25.23 -5.64
C GLY A 7 14.31 -24.33 -6.84
N MET A 8 13.69 -23.16 -6.61
CA MET A 8 13.43 -22.16 -7.66
C MET A 8 14.58 -21.16 -7.88
N THR A 9 15.57 -21.16 -6.99
CA THR A 9 16.72 -20.26 -7.02
C THR A 9 18.02 -21.05 -6.86
N THR A 10 19.11 -20.54 -7.43
CA THR A 10 20.45 -21.08 -7.21
C THR A 10 21.01 -20.77 -5.83
N GLU A 11 20.38 -19.82 -5.13
CA GLU A 11 20.63 -19.47 -3.74
C GLU A 11 19.65 -20.21 -2.82
N ASP A 12 20.13 -20.68 -1.68
CA ASP A 12 19.29 -21.36 -0.69
C ASP A 12 18.25 -20.39 -0.11
N PHE A 13 16.98 -20.79 -0.18
CA PHE A 13 15.88 -20.02 0.38
C PHE A 13 15.61 -20.44 1.83
N SER A 14 15.76 -19.48 2.76
CA SER A 14 15.38 -19.66 4.16
C SER A 14 14.10 -18.89 4.47
N TYR A 15 13.07 -19.61 4.94
CA TYR A 15 11.82 -18.98 5.37
C TYR A 15 12.05 -18.03 6.58
N HIS A 16 13.01 -18.35 7.44
CA HIS A 16 13.40 -17.48 8.55
C HIS A 16 14.00 -16.17 8.07
N GLU A 17 14.88 -16.22 7.06
CA GLU A 17 15.44 -15.01 6.45
C GLU A 17 14.36 -14.20 5.72
N TYR A 18 13.46 -14.87 4.99
CA TYR A 18 12.32 -14.21 4.35
C TYR A 18 11.47 -13.41 5.34
N GLU A 19 11.06 -14.02 6.46
CA GLU A 19 10.26 -13.32 7.47
C GLU A 19 11.06 -12.18 8.12
N THR A 20 12.35 -12.40 8.40
CA THR A 20 13.24 -11.36 8.94
C THR A 20 13.35 -10.16 8.00
N ILE A 21 13.54 -10.41 6.70
CA ILE A 21 13.63 -9.37 5.67
C ILE A 21 12.28 -8.66 5.51
N ARG A 22 11.17 -9.40 5.53
CA ARG A 22 9.82 -8.83 5.45
C ARG A 22 9.55 -7.87 6.59
N GLU A 23 9.86 -8.26 7.83
CA GLU A 23 9.71 -7.38 9.00
C GLU A 23 10.57 -6.13 8.89
N ARG A 24 11.83 -6.29 8.45
CA ARG A 24 12.74 -5.16 8.25
C ARG A 24 12.23 -4.21 7.18
N LEU A 25 11.71 -4.72 6.07
CA LEU A 25 11.15 -3.91 4.98
C LEU A 25 9.95 -3.10 5.47
N ILE A 26 9.01 -3.73 6.19
CA ILE A 26 7.85 -3.04 6.76
C ILE A 26 8.30 -1.90 7.69
N LYS A 27 9.25 -2.18 8.60
CA LYS A 27 9.81 -1.17 9.51
C LYS A 27 10.48 -0.04 8.74
N ALA A 28 11.27 -0.36 7.71
CA ALA A 28 12.01 0.62 6.91
C ALA A 28 11.10 1.52 6.07
N VAL A 29 10.01 0.98 5.53
CA VAL A 29 9.00 1.77 4.81
C VAL A 29 8.30 2.71 5.80
N ASN A 30 7.78 2.18 6.91
CA ASN A 30 7.02 2.98 7.88
C ASN A 30 7.85 4.08 8.54
N SER A 31 9.15 3.85 8.79
CA SER A 31 10.02 4.87 9.39
C SER A 31 10.42 6.00 8.44
N ARG A 32 10.22 5.82 7.13
CA ARG A 32 10.58 6.81 6.10
C ARG A 32 9.38 7.58 5.54
N LEU A 33 8.15 7.15 5.84
CA LEU A 33 6.95 7.87 5.44
C LEU A 33 6.85 9.20 6.19
N THR A 34 7.00 10.28 5.44
CA THR A 34 6.79 11.65 5.91
C THR A 34 5.29 11.94 6.05
N GLU A 35 4.96 13.05 6.71
CA GLU A 35 3.58 13.53 6.81
C GLU A 35 2.99 13.88 5.43
N GLN A 36 3.81 14.35 4.49
CA GLN A 36 3.40 14.57 3.09
C GLN A 36 3.05 13.25 2.39
N ASP A 37 3.82 12.19 2.63
CA ASP A 37 3.54 10.85 2.07
C ASP A 37 2.22 10.29 2.58
N LYS A 38 2.02 10.37 3.89
CA LYS A 38 0.77 9.92 4.53
C LYS A 38 -0.43 10.69 4.00
N THR A 39 -0.29 12.01 3.89
CA THR A 39 -1.32 12.89 3.31
C THR A 39 -1.63 12.50 1.87
N PHE A 40 -0.61 12.25 1.04
CA PHE A 40 -0.79 11.81 -0.33
C PHE A 40 -1.53 10.46 -0.40
N LEU A 41 -1.12 9.46 0.38
CA LEU A 41 -1.76 8.14 0.40
C LEU A 41 -3.25 8.21 0.82
N LEU A 42 -3.58 9.03 1.83
CA LEU A 42 -4.96 9.27 2.22
C LEU A 42 -5.75 9.98 1.12
N SER A 43 -5.14 10.97 0.46
CA SER A 43 -5.76 11.69 -0.67
C SER A 43 -6.10 10.75 -1.83
N VAL A 44 -5.20 9.81 -2.16
CA VAL A 44 -5.44 8.74 -3.15
C VAL A 44 -6.57 7.82 -2.70
N LYS A 45 -6.54 7.34 -1.44
CA LYS A 45 -7.59 6.48 -0.89
C LYS A 45 -8.97 7.14 -0.93
N ASN A 46 -9.02 8.45 -0.71
CA ASN A 46 -10.25 9.24 -0.76
C ASN A 46 -10.73 9.60 -2.18
N VAL A 47 -9.98 9.23 -3.23
CA VAL A 47 -10.25 9.58 -4.63
C VAL A 47 -10.17 11.09 -4.87
N SER A 48 -9.32 11.77 -4.11
CA SER A 48 -9.02 13.20 -4.28
C SER A 48 -7.50 13.43 -4.17
N PRO A 49 -6.68 12.81 -5.05
CA PRO A 49 -5.22 12.85 -4.92
C PRO A 49 -4.70 14.29 -5.02
N ASN A 50 -3.73 14.65 -4.17
CA ASN A 50 -2.99 15.89 -4.34
C ASN A 50 -1.72 15.63 -5.19
N TRP A 51 -1.83 15.84 -6.50
CA TRP A 51 -0.72 15.62 -7.45
C TRP A 51 0.43 16.63 -7.32
N SER A 52 0.27 17.71 -6.55
CA SER A 52 1.40 18.61 -6.26
C SER A 52 2.49 17.96 -5.39
N ILE A 53 2.16 16.86 -4.69
CA ILE A 53 3.12 16.10 -3.87
C ILE A 53 3.92 15.14 -4.76
N TYR A 54 3.24 14.42 -5.67
CA TYR A 54 3.84 13.43 -6.56
C TYR A 54 3.22 13.43 -7.95
N ASP A 55 4.05 13.44 -8.99
CA ASP A 55 3.65 13.31 -10.40
C ASP A 55 3.47 11.83 -10.80
N PHE A 56 2.52 11.16 -10.14
CA PHE A 56 2.18 9.75 -10.39
C PHE A 56 0.89 9.57 -11.20
N GLU A 57 0.20 10.66 -11.52
CA GLU A 57 -1.09 10.65 -12.22
C GLU A 57 -1.04 9.94 -13.58
N ARG A 58 0.08 10.09 -14.29
CA ARG A 58 0.28 9.51 -15.62
C ARG A 58 0.39 7.99 -15.63
N PHE A 59 0.63 7.34 -14.48
CA PHE A 59 0.86 5.90 -14.45
C PHE A 59 -0.44 5.12 -14.59
N PRO A 60 -0.55 4.20 -15.57
CA PRO A 60 -1.79 3.45 -15.83
C PRO A 60 -2.29 2.67 -14.60
N ALA A 61 -1.38 2.10 -13.82
CA ALA A 61 -1.73 1.36 -12.60
C ALA A 61 -2.40 2.25 -11.53
N ILE A 62 -1.94 3.50 -11.40
CA ILE A 62 -2.51 4.48 -10.48
C ILE A 62 -3.90 4.91 -10.94
N GLN A 63 -4.06 5.20 -12.23
CA GLN A 63 -5.37 5.52 -12.81
C GLN A 63 -6.37 4.38 -12.63
N TRP A 64 -5.94 3.13 -12.84
CA TRP A 64 -6.78 1.95 -12.64
C TRP A 64 -7.19 1.80 -11.16
N LYS A 65 -6.26 2.01 -10.23
CA LYS A 65 -6.56 1.98 -8.79
C LYS A 65 -7.58 3.06 -8.41
N LEU A 66 -7.45 4.28 -8.93
CA LEU A 66 -8.39 5.38 -8.67
C LEU A 66 -9.78 5.06 -9.21
N ARG A 67 -9.89 4.50 -10.42
CA ARG A 67 -11.19 4.04 -10.96
C ARG A 67 -11.86 3.01 -10.06
N ASN A 68 -11.09 2.07 -9.50
CA ASN A 68 -11.63 1.07 -8.57
C ASN A 68 -12.04 1.67 -7.23
N LEU A 69 -11.27 2.61 -6.69
CA LEU A 69 -11.63 3.32 -5.46
C LEU A 69 -12.88 4.19 -5.67
N GLN A 70 -13.02 4.85 -6.82
CA GLN A 70 -14.22 5.59 -7.19
C GLN A 70 -15.44 4.68 -7.23
N LYS A 71 -15.34 3.53 -7.93
CA LYS A 71 -16.42 2.53 -7.96
C LYS A 71 -16.77 2.03 -6.57
N LEU A 72 -15.79 1.77 -5.71
CA LEU A 72 -16.02 1.36 -4.33
C LEU A 72 -16.74 2.45 -3.52
N LYS A 73 -16.28 3.69 -3.62
CA LYS A 73 -16.88 4.84 -2.91
C LYS A 73 -18.33 5.07 -3.33
N THR A 74 -18.66 4.90 -4.60
CA THR A 74 -20.02 5.04 -5.13
C THR A 74 -20.91 3.84 -4.77
N ASN A 75 -20.42 2.61 -4.96
CA ASN A 75 -21.26 1.41 -4.84
C ASN A 75 -21.34 0.86 -3.41
N ASN A 76 -20.36 1.16 -2.56
CA ASN A 76 -20.31 0.73 -1.17
C ASN A 76 -19.54 1.75 -0.31
N PRO A 77 -20.15 2.91 -0.01
CA PRO A 77 -19.52 4.01 0.72
C PRO A 77 -19.10 3.60 2.15
N GLU A 78 -19.85 2.72 2.81
CA GLU A 78 -19.51 2.21 4.14
C GLU A 78 -18.18 1.44 4.12
N LYS A 79 -18.03 0.50 3.18
CA LYS A 79 -16.78 -0.25 3.01
C LYS A 79 -15.62 0.67 2.60
N HIS A 80 -15.88 1.67 1.77
CA HIS A 80 -14.87 2.67 1.43
C HIS A 80 -14.39 3.42 2.68
N ASN A 81 -15.32 3.94 3.49
CA ASN A 81 -15.02 4.68 4.72
C ASN A 81 -14.29 3.80 5.74
N GLN A 82 -14.73 2.56 5.95
CA GLN A 82 -14.05 1.62 6.83
C GLN A 82 -12.57 1.45 6.43
N GLN A 83 -12.32 1.15 5.16
CA GLN A 83 -10.95 0.98 4.66
C GLN A 83 -10.14 2.28 4.68
N TYR A 84 -10.78 3.45 4.60
CA TYR A 84 -10.11 4.74 4.76
C TYR A 84 -9.66 4.93 6.21
N GLN A 85 -10.52 4.65 7.19
CA GLN A 85 -10.18 4.72 8.60
C GLN A 85 -9.10 3.70 9.00
N ASP A 86 -9.15 2.49 8.44
CA ASP A 86 -8.12 1.46 8.67
C ASP A 86 -6.75 1.93 8.18
N LEU A 87 -6.69 2.53 6.97
CA LEU A 87 -5.46 3.11 6.46
C LEU A 87 -4.97 4.26 7.35
N LYS A 88 -5.87 5.15 7.77
CA LYS A 88 -5.52 6.28 8.64
C LYS A 88 -4.90 5.81 9.96
N LYS A 89 -5.50 4.80 10.60
CA LYS A 89 -4.95 4.17 11.82
C LYS A 89 -3.58 3.56 11.58
N LEU A 90 -3.38 2.84 10.48
CA LEU A 90 -2.09 2.23 10.13
C LEU A 90 -0.97 3.26 9.89
N LEU A 91 -1.32 4.47 9.44
CA LEU A 91 -0.40 5.58 9.25
C LEU A 91 -0.14 6.38 10.55
N ASN A 92 -0.71 5.94 11.68
CA ASN A 92 -0.67 6.56 13.00
C ASN A 92 -1.26 7.99 13.02
N TRP A 93 -2.42 8.19 12.39
CA TRP A 93 -3.19 9.44 12.32
C TRP A 93 -4.61 9.32 12.89
#